data_AF-Q0FUN0-F1
#
_entry.id   AF-Q0FUN0-F1
#
_cell.length_a   1.000
_cell.length_b   1.000
_cell.length_c   1.000
_cell.angle_alpha   90.00
_cell.angle_beta   90.00
_cell.angle_gamma   90.00
#
_symmetry.space_group_name_H-M   'P 1'
#
loop_
_entity.id
_entity.type
_entity.pdbx_description
1 polymer ?
#
loop_
_entity_poly.entity_id
_entity_poly.type
_entity_poly.pdbx_seq_one_letter_code
_entity_poly.pdbx_strand_id
1 'polypeptide(L)' 'MAHIELNLRERRRIEDMLNAKAPVRKIAEAIGRHPSTVYREIKRNAFSDEELPELNGY' A
#
# COMPACT_ATOMS: atom_id res chain seq x y z
N MET A 1 -3.56 19.25 -12.84
CA MET A 1 -3.31 17.80 -12.93
C MET A 1 -4.12 17.13 -11.82
N ALA A 2 -5.12 16.32 -12.16
CA ALA A 2 -5.98 15.69 -11.15
C ALA A 2 -5.16 14.64 -10.39
N HIS A 3 -4.97 14.84 -9.09
CA HIS A 3 -4.48 13.79 -8.21
C HIS A 3 -5.55 12.70 -8.16
N ILE A 4 -5.34 11.60 -8.88
CA ILE A 4 -6.20 10.42 -8.76
C ILE A 4 -5.83 9.74 -7.46
N GLU A 5 -6.60 10.00 -6.42
CA GLU A 5 -6.49 9.28 -5.15
C GLU A 5 -6.93 7.83 -5.33
N LEU A 6 -6.27 6.92 -4.61
CA LEU A 6 -6.71 5.53 -4.56
C LEU A 6 -8.05 5.48 -3.85
N ASN A 7 -9.01 4.80 -4.47
CA ASN A 7 -10.30 4.56 -3.83
C ASN A 7 -10.12 3.59 -2.65
N LEU A 8 -11.11 3.56 -1.75
CA LEU A 8 -11.06 2.73 -0.54
C LEU A 8 -10.83 1.23 -0.87
N ARG A 9 -11.40 0.76 -1.98
CA ARG A 9 -11.28 -0.64 -2.42
C ARG A 9 -9.86 -0.96 -2.89
N GLU A 10 -9.22 -0.06 -3.63
CA GLU A 10 -7.82 -0.19 -4.05
C GLU A 10 -6.90 -0.20 -2.83
N ARG A 11 -7.13 0.69 -1.85
CA ARG A 11 -6.37 0.72 -0.59
C ARG A 11 -6.52 -0.58 0.21
N ARG A 12 -7.74 -1.08 0.39
CA ARG A 12 -8.01 -2.37 1.05
C ARG A 12 -7.33 -3.53 0.32
N ARG A 13 -7.34 -3.50 -1.01
CA ARG A 13 -6.69 -4.53 -1.83
C ARG A 13 -5.16 -4.52 -1.66
N ILE A 14 -4.57 -3.33 -1.55
CA ILE A 14 -3.15 -3.17 -1.26
C ILE A 14 -2.83 -3.76 0.12
N GLU A 15 -3.61 -3.44 1.14
CA GLU A 15 -3.48 -3.96 2.52
C GLU A 15 -3.60 -5.49 2.57
N ASP A 16 -4.68 -6.06 2.03
CA ASP A 16 -4.92 -7.52 2.02
C ASP A 16 -3.76 -8.27 1.36
N MET A 17 -3.25 -7.74 0.24
CA MET A 17 -2.17 -8.39 -0.51
C MET A 17 -0.80 -8.17 0.13
N LEU A 18 -0.56 -7.04 0.80
CA LEU A 18 0.66 -6.83 1.59
C LEU A 18 0.71 -7.76 2.80
N ASN A 19 -0.42 -7.92 3.51
CA ASN A 19 -0.56 -8.88 4.59
C ASN A 19 -0.32 -10.32 4.12
N ALA A 20 -0.74 -10.65 2.90
CA ALA A 20 -0.42 -11.92 2.24
C ALA A 20 1.03 -12.01 1.71
N LYS A 21 1.89 -11.02 2.00
CA LYS A 21 3.29 -10.89 1.56
C LYS A 21 3.45 -10.94 0.03
N ALA A 22 2.44 -10.47 -0.71
CA ALA A 22 2.50 -10.41 -2.16
C ALA A 22 3.49 -9.31 -2.62
N PRO A 23 4.25 -9.54 -3.71
CA PRO A 23 5.14 -8.52 -4.26
C PRO A 23 4.34 -7.34 -4.82
N VAL A 24 4.82 -6.11 -4.59
CA VAL A 24 4.17 -4.85 -5.00
C VAL A 24 3.76 -4.82 -6.48
N ARG A 25 4.53 -5.46 -7.37
CA ARG A 25 4.16 -5.59 -8.80
C ARG A 25 2.84 -6.33 -9.00
N LYS A 26 2.62 -7.45 -8.30
CA LYS A 26 1.36 -8.20 -8.36
C LYS A 26 0.19 -7.40 -7.78
N ILE A 27 0.45 -6.61 -6.75
CA ILE A 27 -0.56 -5.73 -6.15
C ILE A 27 -0.98 -4.67 -7.17
N ALA A 28 0.00 -4.04 -7.83
CA ALA A 28 -0.23 -3.02 -8.85
C ALA A 28 -1.02 -3.57 -10.04
N GLU A 29 -0.68 -4.78 -10.52
CA GLU A 29 -1.44 -5.51 -11.54
C GLU A 29 -2.88 -5.79 -11.09
N ALA A 30 -3.07 -6.23 -9.85
CA ALA A 30 -4.39 -6.57 -9.30
C ALA A 30 -5.34 -5.37 -9.17
N ILE A 31 -4.79 -4.16 -8.96
CA ILE A 31 -5.58 -2.92 -8.91
C ILE A 31 -5.56 -2.13 -10.23
N GLY A 32 -4.84 -2.61 -11.25
CA GLY A 32 -4.71 -1.94 -12.54
C GLY A 32 -3.99 -0.59 -12.46
N ARG A 33 -3.05 -0.43 -11.52
CA ARG A 33 -2.29 0.81 -11.33
C ARG A 33 -0.80 0.62 -11.57
N HIS A 34 -0.10 1.74 -11.70
CA HIS A 34 1.35 1.72 -11.79
C HIS A 34 1.97 1.32 -10.44
N PRO A 35 3.06 0.51 -10.43
CA PRO A 35 3.75 0.12 -9.19
C PRO A 35 4.17 1.31 -8.33
N SER A 36 4.61 2.41 -8.93
CA SER A 36 4.98 3.64 -8.19
C SER A 36 3.83 4.24 -7.38
N THR A 37 2.58 4.05 -7.82
CA THR A 37 1.41 4.48 -7.06
C THR A 37 1.26 3.65 -5.80
N VAL A 38 1.43 2.33 -5.91
CA VAL A 38 1.39 1.42 -4.76
C VAL A 38 2.55 1.70 -3.81
N TYR A 39 3.77 1.90 -4.30
CA TYR A 39 4.91 2.29 -3.46
C TYR A 39 4.68 3.60 -2.72
N ARG A 40 4.12 4.62 -3.39
CA ARG A 40 3.79 5.89 -2.75
C ARG A 40 2.69 5.75 -1.71
N GLU A 41 1.69 4.92 -1.98
CA GLU A 41 0.62 4.63 -1.02
C GLU A 41 1.18 3.93 0.21
N ILE A 42 1.91 2.83 0.03
CA ILE A 42 2.58 2.11 1.12
C ILE A 42 3.43 3.07 1.94
N LYS A 43 4.24 3.91 1.29
CA LYS A 43 5.11 4.87 2.00
C LYS A 43 4.34 5.96 2.73
N ARG A 44 3.22 6.45 2.18
CA ARG A 44 2.42 7.52 2.80
C ARG A 44 1.74 7.08 4.08
N ASN A 45 1.49 5.78 4.15
CA ASN A 45 0.51 5.22 5.04
C ASN A 45 1.24 4.28 6.03
N ALA A 46 2.44 3.79 5.68
CA ALA A 46 3.37 3.10 6.58
C ALA A 46 3.49 3.82 7.94
N PHE A 47 3.01 3.14 8.98
CA PHE A 47 3.14 3.59 10.34
C PHE A 47 4.41 2.96 10.91
N SER A 48 5.43 3.78 11.17
CA SER A 48 6.62 3.37 11.90
C SER A 48 6.59 4.01 13.28
N ASP A 49 6.50 3.19 14.33
CA ASP A 49 6.63 3.60 15.72
C ASP A 49 7.98 3.11 16.25
N GLU A 50 8.91 4.05 16.44
CA GLU A 50 10.25 3.74 16.91
C GLU A 50 10.29 3.32 18.40
N GLU A 51 9.27 3.66 19.20
CA GLU A 51 9.19 3.29 20.62
C GLU A 51 8.52 1.93 20.85
N LEU A 52 7.64 1.52 19.94
CA LEU A 52 7.00 0.21 19.96
C LEU A 52 7.22 -0.52 18.63
N PRO A 53 8.41 -1.13 18.43
CA PRO A 53 8.74 -1.76 17.16
C PRO A 53 7.84 -2.95 16.81
N GLU A 54 7.14 -3.51 17.80
CA GLU A 54 6.20 -4.62 17.66
C GLU A 54 4.85 -4.17 17.06
N LEU A 55 4.56 -2.87 17.14
CA LEU A 55 3.44 -2.20 16.49
C LEU A 55 3.83 -1.63 15.12
N ASN A 56 5.11 -1.77 14.71
CA ASN A 56 5.54 -1.38 13.37
C ASN A 56 4.78 -2.19 12.33
N GLY A 57 4.05 -1.49 11.47
CA GLY A 57 3.17 -2.13 10.53
C GLY A 57 2.70 -1.21 9.42
N TYR A 58 2.30 -1.88 8.35
CA TYR A 58 1.20 -1.47 7.50
C TYR A 58 0.29 -2.67 7.29
#